data_AF-A0A941WE61-F1
#
_entry.id   AF-A0A941WE61-F1
#
_cell.length_a   1.000
_cell.length_b   1.000
_cell.length_c   1.000
_cell.angle_alpha   90.00
_cell.angle_beta   90.00
_cell.angle_gamma   90.00
#
_symmetry.space_group_name_H-M   'P 1'
#
loop_
_entity.id
_entity.type
_entity.pdbx_description
1 polymer ?
#
loop_
_entity_poly.entity_id
_entity_poly.type
_entity_poly.pdbx_seq_one_letter_code
_entity_poly.pdbx_strand_id
1 'polypeptide(L)'
;GMQATELAELDLAYAPPYSSAKDPVNMAGYMIENIVTGKVKQFHHDEIDAILRDGSVTLIDTRTSGEYSEGHADGFINVPLDELRERMIAIPKDRPVYIMCQSGLRSYLACRILSQNGYNCFHFSGGYRFYAMVKEGKKQAETTYPCGMDRRQ
;
A
#
# COMPACT_ATOMS: atom_id res chain seq x y z
N GLY A 1 25.64 -15.42 -1.39
CA GLY A 1 25.02 -14.09 -1.28
C GLY A 1 23.96 -14.14 -0.20
N MET A 2 23.64 -13.01 0.43
CA MET A 2 22.56 -12.89 1.42
C MET A 2 21.20 -13.10 0.76
N GLN A 3 20.28 -13.75 1.46
CA GLN A 3 18.88 -13.90 1.06
C GLN A 3 18.11 -12.60 1.32
N ALA A 4 17.13 -12.30 0.46
CA ALA A 4 16.39 -11.04 0.57
C ALA A 4 15.58 -10.92 1.89
N THR A 5 15.22 -12.04 2.52
CA THR A 5 14.56 -12.07 3.83
C THR A 5 15.50 -11.67 4.98
N GLU A 6 16.81 -11.83 4.81
CA GLU A 6 17.81 -11.48 5.84
C GLU A 6 18.05 -9.96 5.91
N LEU A 7 17.54 -9.18 4.97
CA LEU A 7 17.63 -7.70 4.98
C LEU A 7 16.95 -7.08 6.21
N ALA A 8 15.94 -7.75 6.77
CA ALA A 8 15.24 -7.30 7.97
C ALA A 8 16.16 -7.26 9.21
N GLU A 9 17.22 -8.06 9.22
CA GLU A 9 18.13 -8.26 10.36
C GLU A 9 19.42 -7.42 10.25
N LEU A 10 19.56 -6.59 9.21
CA LEU A 10 20.72 -5.72 9.06
C LEU A 10 20.74 -4.62 10.13
N ASP A 11 21.81 -4.60 10.92
CA ASP A 11 22.11 -3.51 11.85
C ASP A 11 22.88 -2.41 11.12
N LEU A 12 22.18 -1.31 10.79
CA LEU A 12 22.67 -0.22 9.97
C LEU A 12 22.88 1.04 10.82
N ALA A 13 23.82 1.88 10.41
CA ALA A 13 24.12 3.12 11.11
C ALA A 13 22.89 4.06 11.13
N TYR A 14 22.43 4.40 12.34
CA TYR A 14 21.27 5.26 12.54
C TYR A 14 21.62 6.53 13.33
N ALA A 15 21.28 7.67 12.73
CA ALA A 15 21.01 8.92 13.41
C ALA A 15 19.96 9.70 12.59
N PRO A 16 19.21 10.66 13.19
CA PRO A 16 18.17 11.42 12.49
C PRO A 16 18.56 12.00 11.12
N PRO A 17 19.78 12.51 10.87
CA PRO A 17 20.14 13.04 9.55
C PRO A 17 20.47 11.96 8.51
N TYR A 18 20.66 10.70 8.89
CA TYR A 18 21.19 9.66 8.00
C TYR A 18 20.18 8.56 7.68
N SER A 19 19.38 8.14 8.65
CA SER A 19 18.38 7.08 8.45
C SER A 19 17.26 7.16 9.48
N SER A 20 16.37 6.17 9.47
CA SER A 20 15.36 5.92 10.49
C SER A 20 15.76 4.72 11.35
N ALA A 21 15.06 4.53 12.47
CA ALA A 21 15.30 3.36 13.34
C ALA A 21 15.09 2.02 12.62
N LYS A 22 14.33 2.02 11.52
CA LYS A 22 14.27 0.94 10.53
C LYS A 22 14.62 1.54 9.18
N ASP A 23 15.77 1.17 8.66
CA ASP A 23 16.26 1.66 7.37
C ASP A 23 15.32 1.21 6.24
N PRO A 24 15.21 1.95 5.12
CA PRO A 24 14.51 1.48 3.93
C PRO A 24 14.89 0.04 3.50
N VAL A 25 16.14 -0.38 3.69
CA VAL A 25 16.57 -1.77 3.43
C VAL A 25 15.90 -2.76 4.39
N ASN A 26 15.83 -2.45 5.69
CA ASN A 26 15.10 -3.31 6.64
C ASN A 26 13.61 -3.37 6.29
N MET A 27 13.02 -2.23 5.90
CA MET A 27 11.60 -2.16 5.49
C MET A 27 11.30 -3.01 4.25
N ALA A 28 12.22 -3.05 3.28
CA ALA A 28 12.14 -3.96 2.14
C ALA A 28 12.21 -5.42 2.60
N GLY A 29 13.16 -5.75 3.48
CA GLY A 29 13.28 -7.08 4.10
C GLY A 29 11.99 -7.55 4.77
N TYR A 30 11.37 -6.70 5.60
CA TYR A 30 10.09 -7.02 6.25
C TYR A 30 8.96 -7.26 5.24
N MET A 31 8.86 -6.47 4.17
CA MET A 31 7.83 -6.69 3.16
C MET A 31 8.05 -8.02 2.43
N ILE A 32 9.29 -8.32 2.06
CA ILE A 32 9.67 -9.58 1.40
C ILE A 32 9.34 -10.76 2.31
N GLU A 33 9.74 -10.71 3.58
CA GLU A 33 9.41 -11.75 4.57
C GLU A 33 7.89 -11.93 4.70
N ASN A 34 7.12 -10.83 4.76
CA ASN A 34 5.66 -10.90 4.86
C ASN A 34 5.01 -11.57 3.63
N ILE A 35 5.55 -11.34 2.44
CA ILE A 35 5.07 -11.98 1.20
C ILE A 35 5.44 -13.47 1.20
N VAL A 36 6.72 -13.79 1.45
CA VAL A 36 7.24 -15.17 1.44
C VAL A 36 6.56 -16.05 2.48
N THR A 37 6.29 -15.51 3.67
CA THR A 37 5.61 -16.24 4.75
C THR A 37 4.08 -16.25 4.61
N GLY A 38 3.53 -15.64 3.56
CA GLY A 38 2.08 -15.59 3.30
C GLY A 38 1.30 -14.71 4.28
N LYS A 39 1.97 -13.86 5.07
CA LYS A 39 1.31 -12.88 5.95
C LYS A 39 0.53 -11.83 5.14
N VAL A 40 0.97 -11.53 3.92
CA VAL A 40 0.24 -10.62 3.03
C VAL A 40 0.27 -11.15 1.60
N LYS A 41 -0.83 -10.97 0.86
CA LYS A 41 -0.87 -11.17 -0.60
C LYS A 41 -0.80 -9.81 -1.28
N GLN A 42 -0.08 -9.74 -2.39
CA GLN A 42 0.19 -8.51 -3.12
C GLN A 42 -0.37 -8.61 -4.54
N PHE A 43 -0.71 -7.47 -5.12
CA PHE A 43 -0.93 -7.31 -6.56
C PHE A 43 -0.22 -6.05 -7.07
N HIS A 44 0.09 -6.03 -8.36
CA HIS A 44 0.96 -5.08 -9.02
C HIS A 44 0.24 -4.23 -10.08
N HIS A 45 0.93 -3.24 -10.62
CA HIS A 45 0.35 -2.21 -11.50
C HIS A 45 -0.13 -2.77 -12.84
N ASP A 46 0.49 -3.84 -13.31
CA ASP A 46 0.19 -4.57 -14.54
C ASP A 46 -1.05 -5.46 -14.38
N GLU A 47 -1.41 -5.81 -13.15
CA GLU A 47 -2.59 -6.61 -12.84
C GLU A 47 -3.87 -5.77 -12.68
N ILE A 48 -3.75 -4.46 -12.41
CA ILE A 48 -4.90 -3.59 -12.11
C ILE A 48 -5.97 -3.63 -13.21
N ASP A 49 -5.57 -3.53 -14.48
CA ASP A 49 -6.52 -3.46 -15.60
C ASP A 49 -7.23 -4.79 -15.84
N ALA A 50 -6.66 -5.90 -15.34
CA ALA A 50 -7.25 -7.23 -15.44
C ALA A 50 -8.27 -7.51 -14.32
N ILE A 51 -8.37 -6.65 -13.30
CA ILE A 51 -9.32 -6.84 -12.21
C ILE A 51 -10.74 -6.55 -12.72
N LEU A 52 -11.61 -7.57 -12.63
CA LEU A 52 -13.00 -7.49 -13.07
C LEU A 52 -13.79 -6.46 -12.25
N ARG A 53 -14.66 -5.71 -12.94
CA ARG A 53 -15.52 -4.67 -12.34
C ARG A 53 -17.00 -5.03 -12.37
N ASP A 54 -17.29 -6.32 -12.35
CA ASP A 54 -18.62 -6.93 -12.40
C ASP A 54 -19.20 -7.25 -11.01
N GLY A 55 -18.49 -6.86 -9.95
CA GLY A 55 -18.85 -7.19 -8.57
C GLY A 55 -18.32 -8.55 -8.08
N SER A 56 -17.53 -9.27 -8.88
CA SER A 56 -16.84 -10.48 -8.42
C SER A 56 -15.72 -10.21 -7.41
N VAL A 57 -15.35 -8.93 -7.19
CA VAL A 57 -14.32 -8.49 -6.24
C VAL A 57 -14.77 -7.23 -5.51
N THR A 58 -14.08 -6.89 -4.42
CA THR A 58 -14.26 -5.61 -3.70
C THR A 58 -12.99 -4.77 -3.83
N LEU A 59 -13.10 -3.53 -4.31
CA LEU A 59 -11.97 -2.60 -4.47
C LEU A 59 -12.05 -1.51 -3.40
N ILE A 60 -11.05 -1.39 -2.52
CA ILE A 60 -11.09 -0.45 -1.38
C ILE A 60 -9.86 0.46 -1.39
N ASP A 61 -10.09 1.76 -1.27
CA ASP A 61 -9.06 2.74 -0.96
C ASP A 61 -9.11 3.12 0.53
N THR A 62 -8.03 2.85 1.26
CA THR A 62 -7.92 3.10 2.70
C THR A 62 -7.29 4.43 3.08
N ARG A 63 -7.10 5.32 2.11
CA ARG A 63 -6.71 6.71 2.37
C ARG A 63 -7.82 7.47 3.12
N THR A 64 -7.45 8.61 3.68
CA THR A 64 -8.45 9.55 4.22
C THR A 64 -9.36 10.05 3.11
N SER A 65 -10.57 10.49 3.47
CA SER A 65 -11.52 11.01 2.47
C SER A 65 -10.99 12.26 1.74
N GLY A 66 -10.16 13.06 2.41
CA GLY A 66 -9.45 14.19 1.79
C GLY A 66 -8.53 13.72 0.66
N GLU A 67 -7.59 12.83 0.96
CA GLU A 67 -6.68 12.26 -0.05
C GLU A 67 -7.42 11.56 -1.20
N TYR A 68 -8.53 10.88 -0.90
CA TYR A 68 -9.34 10.21 -1.92
C TYR A 68 -10.08 11.19 -2.84
N SER A 69 -10.50 12.35 -2.29
CA SER A 69 -11.16 13.41 -3.07
C SER A 69 -10.24 14.12 -4.06
N GLU A 70 -8.93 14.10 -3.83
CA GLU A 70 -7.90 14.66 -4.72
C GLU A 70 -7.61 13.76 -5.95
N GLY A 71 -8.20 12.58 -6.00
CA GLY A 71 -8.06 11.60 -7.07
C GLY A 71 -7.92 10.19 -6.52
N HIS A 72 -8.42 9.21 -7.26
CA HIS A 72 -8.42 7.80 -6.87
C HIS A 72 -8.46 6.90 -8.09
N ALA A 73 -8.04 5.64 -7.90
CA ALA A 73 -8.15 4.64 -8.94
C ALA A 73 -9.62 4.27 -9.20
N ASP A 74 -9.95 4.08 -10.47
CA ASP A 74 -11.32 3.83 -10.91
C ASP A 74 -11.89 2.52 -10.32
N GLY A 75 -13.13 2.58 -9.85
CA GLY A 75 -13.85 1.48 -9.18
C GLY A 75 -13.54 1.27 -7.69
N PHE A 76 -12.51 1.91 -7.13
CA PHE A 76 -12.18 1.78 -5.70
C PHE A 76 -13.12 2.63 -4.84
N ILE A 77 -13.74 2.04 -3.81
CA ILE A 77 -14.54 2.79 -2.83
C ILE A 77 -13.69 3.23 -1.62
N ASN A 78 -13.98 4.38 -1.03
CA ASN A 78 -13.22 4.86 0.13
C ASN A 78 -13.71 4.25 1.45
N VAL A 79 -12.82 3.57 2.15
CA VAL A 79 -12.99 3.10 3.53
C VAL A 79 -11.70 3.40 4.29
N PRO A 80 -11.59 4.57 4.95
CA PRO A 80 -10.38 4.96 5.66
C PRO A 80 -9.89 3.87 6.64
N LEU A 81 -8.58 3.68 6.73
CA LEU A 81 -7.99 2.61 7.56
C LEU A 81 -8.49 2.66 9.02
N ASP A 82 -8.63 3.85 9.58
CA ASP A 82 -9.03 4.05 10.98
C ASP A 82 -10.48 3.61 11.24
N GLU A 83 -11.34 3.72 10.23
CA GLU A 83 -12.75 3.28 10.29
C GLU A 83 -12.93 1.81 9.88
N LEU A 84 -11.89 1.18 9.30
CA LEU A 84 -12.00 -0.12 8.64
C LEU A 84 -12.54 -1.20 9.59
N ARG A 85 -12.11 -1.22 10.86
CA ARG A 85 -12.53 -2.23 11.83
C ARG A 85 -14.03 -2.14 12.15
N GLU A 86 -14.58 -0.93 12.19
CA GLU A 86 -15.99 -0.70 12.48
C GLU A 86 -16.85 -1.00 11.25
N ARG A 87 -16.34 -0.67 10.06
CA ARG A 87 -17.05 -0.79 8.78
C ARG A 87 -16.86 -2.14 8.09
N MET A 88 -15.99 -3.01 8.59
CA MET A 88 -15.65 -4.26 7.90
C MET A 88 -16.84 -5.19 7.72
N ILE A 89 -17.87 -5.11 8.57
CA ILE A 89 -19.07 -5.96 8.47
C ILE A 89 -19.84 -5.73 7.16
N ALA A 90 -19.68 -4.56 6.54
CA ALA A 90 -20.27 -4.23 5.24
C ALA A 90 -19.45 -4.74 4.05
N ILE A 91 -18.22 -5.23 4.28
CA ILE A 91 -17.35 -5.78 3.24
C ILE A 91 -17.72 -7.26 3.06
N PRO A 92 -18.13 -7.70 1.85
CA PRO A 92 -18.45 -9.10 1.59
C PRO A 92 -17.22 -10.01 1.74
N LYS A 93 -17.40 -11.16 2.38
CA LYS A 93 -16.33 -12.16 2.65
C LYS A 93 -16.20 -13.23 1.57
N ASP A 94 -17.21 -13.38 0.73
CA ASP A 94 -17.33 -14.39 -0.32
C ASP A 94 -16.52 -14.07 -1.58
N ARG A 95 -15.89 -12.89 -1.64
CA ARG A 95 -15.09 -12.44 -2.77
C ARG A 95 -13.75 -11.80 -2.37
N PRO A 96 -12.74 -11.80 -3.26
CA PRO A 96 -11.47 -11.13 -3.01
C PRO A 96 -11.62 -9.64 -2.75
N VAL A 97 -10.76 -9.10 -1.87
CA VAL A 97 -10.69 -7.67 -1.56
C VAL A 97 -9.34 -7.13 -2.00
N TYR A 98 -9.32 -6.20 -2.94
CA TYR A 98 -8.12 -5.51 -3.42
C TYR A 98 -8.05 -4.13 -2.78
N ILE A 99 -6.92 -3.83 -2.13
CA ILE A 99 -6.79 -2.63 -1.31
C ILE A 99 -5.64 -1.75 -1.80
N MET A 100 -5.97 -0.48 -2.01
CA MET A 100 -5.01 0.58 -2.30
C MET A 100 -4.95 1.57 -1.13
N CYS A 101 -3.80 2.21 -0.94
CA CYS A 101 -3.66 3.40 -0.11
C CYS A 101 -2.65 4.34 -0.76
N GLN A 102 -2.14 5.38 -0.09
CA GLN A 102 -1.23 6.33 -0.73
C GLN A 102 0.13 5.72 -1.16
N SER A 103 0.77 4.91 -0.31
CA SER A 103 2.15 4.43 -0.50
C SER A 103 2.35 2.92 -0.33
N GLY A 104 1.30 2.18 0.06
CA GLY A 104 1.34 0.74 0.32
C GLY A 104 1.30 0.33 1.81
N LEU A 105 1.67 1.21 2.74
CA LEU A 105 1.72 0.89 4.18
C LEU A 105 0.32 0.65 4.78
N ARG A 106 -0.62 1.57 4.55
CA ARG A 106 -1.99 1.46 5.10
C ARG A 106 -2.79 0.32 4.46
N SER A 107 -2.57 0.04 3.18
CA SER A 107 -3.19 -1.11 2.51
C SER A 107 -2.63 -2.43 3.00
N TYR A 108 -1.32 -2.52 3.32
CA TYR A 108 -0.74 -3.66 4.03
C TYR A 108 -1.44 -3.88 5.38
N LEU A 109 -1.58 -2.83 6.20
CA LEU A 109 -2.24 -2.92 7.51
C LEU A 109 -3.70 -3.35 7.37
N ALA A 110 -4.43 -2.77 6.41
CA ALA A 110 -5.81 -3.17 6.10
C ALA A 110 -5.91 -4.65 5.74
N CYS A 111 -5.02 -5.16 4.88
CA CYS A 111 -5.02 -6.59 4.56
C CYS A 111 -4.62 -7.47 5.74
N ARG A 112 -3.74 -7.03 6.65
CA ARG A 112 -3.49 -7.77 7.90
C ARG A 112 -4.73 -7.84 8.77
N ILE A 113 -5.47 -6.74 8.92
CA ILE A 113 -6.73 -6.70 9.67
C ILE A 113 -7.76 -7.65 9.04
N LEU A 114 -8.00 -7.52 7.74
CA LEU A 114 -9.02 -8.30 7.04
C LEU A 114 -8.66 -9.78 6.95
N SER A 115 -7.40 -10.14 6.62
CA SER A 115 -6.98 -11.56 6.55
C SER A 115 -7.14 -12.28 7.89
N GLN A 116 -6.85 -11.61 9.01
CA GLN A 116 -7.09 -12.16 10.35
C GLN A 116 -8.57 -12.34 10.68
N ASN A 117 -9.47 -11.72 9.90
CA ASN A 117 -10.93 -11.84 10.02
C ASN A 117 -11.57 -12.70 8.91
N GLY A 118 -10.76 -13.48 8.19
CA GLY A 118 -11.23 -14.47 7.21
C GLY A 118 -11.46 -13.93 5.80
N TYR A 119 -10.98 -12.72 5.48
CA TYR A 119 -11.06 -12.17 4.13
C TYR A 119 -9.88 -12.62 3.27
N ASN A 120 -10.12 -12.85 1.98
CA ASN A 120 -9.06 -13.00 1.00
C ASN A 120 -8.63 -11.62 0.48
N CYS A 121 -7.59 -11.03 1.08
CA CYS A 121 -7.16 -9.65 0.81
C CYS A 121 -5.83 -9.57 0.05
N PHE A 122 -5.76 -8.65 -0.91
CA PHE A 122 -4.57 -8.31 -1.70
C PHE A 122 -4.26 -6.83 -1.55
N HIS A 123 -3.05 -6.48 -1.14
CA HIS A 123 -2.63 -5.07 -1.05
C HIS A 123 -1.88 -4.63 -2.30
N PHE A 124 -2.08 -3.40 -2.74
CA PHE A 124 -1.42 -2.86 -3.92
C PHE A 124 0.05 -2.51 -3.64
N SER A 125 0.96 -3.01 -4.48
CA SER A 125 2.38 -2.67 -4.45
C SER A 125 2.61 -1.23 -4.93
N GLY A 126 3.03 -0.34 -4.04
CA GLY A 126 3.41 1.05 -4.35
C GLY A 126 2.34 2.13 -4.05
N GLY A 127 1.07 1.75 -3.88
CA GLY A 127 -0.01 2.68 -3.56
C GLY A 127 -0.44 3.63 -4.69
N TYR A 128 -1.46 4.46 -4.45
CA TYR A 128 -2.04 5.39 -5.40
C TYR A 128 -1.00 6.35 -5.98
N ARG A 129 0.01 6.74 -5.20
CA ARG A 129 1.10 7.58 -5.69
C ARG A 129 1.85 6.92 -6.85
N PHE A 130 2.15 5.63 -6.74
CA PHE A 130 2.81 4.88 -7.80
C PHE A 130 1.86 4.63 -8.97
N TYR A 131 0.59 4.26 -8.68
CA TYR A 131 -0.45 4.13 -9.70
C TYR A 131 -0.59 5.38 -10.56
N ALA A 132 -0.75 6.54 -9.93
CA ALA A 132 -0.92 7.82 -10.61
C ALA A 132 0.30 8.22 -11.43
N MET A 133 1.51 7.89 -10.98
CA MET A 133 2.73 8.10 -11.76
C MET A 133 2.72 7.26 -13.05
N VAL A 134 2.38 5.97 -12.93
CA VAL A 134 2.45 5.02 -14.06
C VAL A 134 1.27 5.16 -15.02
N LYS A 135 0.05 5.36 -14.50
CA LYS A 135 -1.20 5.37 -15.29
C LYS A 135 -1.64 6.77 -15.69
N GLU A 136 -1.42 7.76 -14.85
CA GLU A 136 -1.88 9.14 -15.09
C GLU A 136 -0.72 10.08 -15.48
N GLY A 137 0.53 9.61 -15.47
CA GLY A 137 1.71 10.44 -15.76
C GLY A 137 1.94 11.56 -14.74
N LYS A 138 1.32 11.47 -13.54
CA LYS A 138 1.44 12.51 -12.52
C LYS A 138 2.87 12.58 -11.97
N LYS A 139 3.44 13.78 -11.95
CA LYS A 139 4.71 14.06 -11.26
C LYS A 139 4.46 14.17 -9.76
N GLN A 140 5.33 13.52 -8.98
CA GLN A 140 5.24 13.57 -7.52
C GLN A 140 5.62 14.95 -6.97
N ALA A 141 6.60 15.61 -7.59
CA ALA A 141 7.02 16.97 -7.29
C ALA A 141 7.29 17.71 -8.61
N GLU A 142 6.93 18.99 -8.70
CA GLU A 142 7.35 19.82 -9.84
C GLU A 142 8.75 20.38 -9.62
N THR A 143 9.06 20.77 -8.38
CA THR A 143 10.38 21.27 -7.98
C THR A 143 10.69 20.81 -6.56
N THR A 144 11.97 20.52 -6.27
CA THR A 144 12.41 20.06 -4.95
C THR A 144 13.52 20.95 -4.38
N TYR A 145 13.64 20.99 -3.06
CA TYR A 145 14.83 21.52 -2.38
C TYR A 145 16.03 20.58 -2.61
N PRO A 146 17.28 21.03 -2.41
CA PRO A 146 18.46 20.15 -2.48
C PRO A 146 18.38 18.95 -1.53
N CYS A 147 17.63 19.07 -0.44
CA CYS A 147 17.34 17.99 0.50
C CYS A 147 16.23 17.02 0.04
N GLY A 148 15.69 17.19 -1.17
CA GLY A 148 14.67 16.31 -1.76
C GLY A 148 13.22 16.59 -1.34
N MET A 149 12.97 17.55 -0.44
CA MET A 149 11.61 17.96 -0.08
C MET A 149 10.92 18.66 -1.26
N ASP A 150 9.64 18.36 -1.50
CA ASP A 150 8.82 19.04 -2.50
C ASP A 150 8.66 20.52 -2.12
N ARG A 151 8.69 21.41 -3.13
CA ARG A 151 8.51 22.86 -2.94
C ARG A 151 7.06 23.31 -3.09
N ARG A 152 6.11 22.38 -3.24
CA ARG A 152 4.68 22.72 -3.26
C ARG A 152 4.32 23.53 -2.01
N GLN A 153 3.73 24.70 -2.27
CA GLN A 153 3.28 25.70 -1.28
C GLN A 153 2.23 25.14 -0.33
#